data_AF-A0A6N2SE05-F1
#
_entry.id   AF-A0A6N2SE05-F1
#
_cell.length_a   1.000
_cell.length_b   1.000
_cell.length_c   1.000
_cell.angle_alpha   90.00
_cell.angle_beta   90.00
_cell.angle_gamma   90.00
#
_symmetry.space_group_name_H-M   'P 1'
#
loop_
_entity.id
_entity.type
_entity.pdbx_description
1 polymer ?
#
loop_
_entity_poly.entity_id
_entity_poly.type
_entity_poly.pdbx_seq_one_letter_code
_entity_poly.pdbx_strand_id
1 'polypeptide(L)'
;MKIGIVTFHRATNCSAILQAYALVSYPKSLAHETEFIDCKSEGMASLFRPINVPSIIQKVKRLLINIYMILFLKKEGFIENSKY
;
A
#
# COMPACT_ATOMS: atom_id res chain seq x y z
N MET A 1 31.41 10.45 7.98
CA MET A 1 30.57 11.61 7.58
C MET A 1 29.15 11.36 8.04
N LYS A 2 28.36 12.42 8.28
CA LYS A 2 26.94 12.30 8.61
C LYS A 2 26.09 12.38 7.33
N ILE A 3 25.15 11.47 7.16
CA ILE A 3 24.32 11.35 5.97
C ILE A 3 22.85 11.21 6.40
N GLY A 4 22.01 12.17 6.03
CA GLY A 4 20.56 12.11 6.24
C GLY A 4 19.84 11.67 4.98
N ILE A 5 19.04 10.60 5.06
CA ILE A 5 18.19 10.14 3.96
C ILE A 5 16.76 10.59 4.24
N VAL A 6 16.29 11.57 3.46
CA VAL A 6 14.95 12.16 3.60
C VAL A 6 13.93 11.28 2.91
N THR A 7 12.90 10.87 3.65
CA THR A 7 11.82 10.01 3.15
C THR A 7 10.44 10.55 3.53
N PHE A 8 9.43 10.12 2.78
CA PHE A 8 8.02 10.41 3.05
C PHE A 8 7.29 9.09 3.31
N HIS A 9 7.29 8.58 4.55
CA HIS A 9 6.80 7.23 4.87
C HIS A 9 5.26 7.06 4.89
N ARG A 10 4.49 7.92 4.21
CA ARG A 10 3.02 7.91 4.30
C ARG A 10 2.32 7.05 3.27
N ALA A 11 2.96 6.79 2.13
CA ALA A 11 2.42 5.87 1.14
C ALA A 11 2.65 4.42 1.58
N THR A 12 1.63 3.57 1.46
CA THR A 12 1.75 2.10 1.61
C THR A 12 2.48 1.50 0.42
N ASN A 13 3.77 1.85 0.27
CA ASN A 13 4.64 1.34 -0.78
C ASN A 13 5.80 0.58 -0.14
N CYS A 14 5.58 -0.73 0.07
CA CYS A 14 6.58 -1.62 0.67
C CYS A 14 7.89 -1.66 -0.13
N SER A 15 7.82 -1.55 -1.47
CA SER A 15 9.01 -1.56 -2.32
C SER A 15 9.90 -0.34 -2.10
N ALA A 16 9.30 0.85 -1.99
CA ALA A 16 10.03 2.08 -1.70
C ALA A 16 10.66 2.05 -0.30
N ILE A 17 9.95 1.50 0.69
CA ILE A 17 10.48 1.33 2.05
C ILE A 17 11.72 0.41 2.04
N LEU A 18 11.64 -0.71 1.32
CA LEU A 18 12.75 -1.66 1.23
C LEU A 18 13.96 -1.07 0.48
N GLN A 19 13.72 -0.31 -0.58
CA GLN A 19 14.78 0.42 -1.30
C GLN A 19 15.45 1.46 -0.39
N ALA A 20 14.67 2.23 0.36
CA ALA A 20 15.19 3.22 1.30
C ALA A 20 16.02 2.55 2.40
N TYR A 21 15.58 1.39 2.90
CA TYR A 21 16.32 0.58 3.87
C TYR A 21 17.67 0.13 3.32
N ALA A 22 17.69 -0.48 2.13
CA ALA A 22 18.93 -0.89 1.47
C ALA A 22 19.89 0.29 1.27
N LEU A 23 19.35 1.45 0.89
CA LEU A 23 20.12 2.68 0.70
C LEU A 23 20.75 3.19 2.01
N VAL A 24 20.09 3.08 3.16
CA VAL A 24 20.70 3.42 4.46
C VAL A 24 21.75 2.38 4.89
N SER A 25 21.50 1.10 4.62
CA SER A 25 22.41 0.02 5.03
C SER A 25 23.79 0.12 4.39
N TYR A 26 23.88 0.55 3.13
CA TYR A 26 25.15 0.60 2.41
C TYR A 26 26.13 1.65 2.97
N PRO A 27 25.79 2.95 3.12
CA PRO A 27 26.67 3.92 3.75
C PRO A 27 27.00 3.60 5.20
N LYS A 28 26.07 3.00 5.96
CA LYS A 28 26.36 2.46 7.31
C LYS A 28 27.46 1.41 7.27
N SER A 29 27.46 0.51 6.28
CA SER A 29 28.51 -0.50 6.12
C SER A 29 29.89 0.11 5.85
N LEU A 30 29.94 1.34 5.31
CA LEU A 30 31.16 2.11 5.07
C LEU A 30 31.56 3.00 6.27
N ALA A 31 31.04 2.71 7.47
CA ALA A 31 31.27 3.48 8.69
C ALA A 31 30.81 4.95 8.63
N HIS A 32 29.80 5.26 7.82
CA HIS A 32 29.13 6.56 7.85
C HIS A 32 27.97 6.57 8.84
N GLU A 33 27.84 7.66 9.60
CA GLU A 33 26.71 7.90 10.49
C GLU A 33 25.51 8.29 9.63
N THR A 34 24.62 7.32 9.37
CA THR A 34 23.51 7.47 8.43
C THR A 34 22.17 7.27 9.13
N GLU A 35 21.21 8.16 8.89
CA GLU A 35 19.89 8.12 9.50
C GLU A 35 18.77 8.41 8.51
N PHE A 36 17.56 7.98 8.87
CA PHE A 36 16.35 8.38 8.17
C PHE A 36 15.81 9.68 8.74
N ILE A 37 15.44 10.59 7.85
CA ILE A 37 14.72 11.82 8.18
C ILE A 37 13.32 11.69 7.59
N ASP A 38 12.38 11.21 8.40
CA ASP A 38 10.99 11.07 7.98
C ASP A 38 10.30 12.45 7.98
N CYS A 39 10.12 13.00 6.78
CA CYS A 39 9.48 14.29 6.61
C CYS A 39 7.96 14.15 6.64
N LYS A 40 7.33 14.73 7.67
CA LYS A 40 5.88 14.71 7.82
C LYS A 40 5.33 16.09 7.56
N SER A 41 4.68 16.28 6.40
CA SER A 41 3.81 17.44 6.21
C SER A 41 2.38 17.09 6.60
N GLU A 42 1.67 18.05 7.19
CA GLU A 42 0.25 17.93 7.54
C GLU A 42 -0.61 17.66 6.29
N GLY A 43 -0.28 18.30 5.16
CA GLY A 43 -0.97 18.09 3.88
C GLY A 43 -0.86 16.65 3.35
N MET A 44 0.28 15.98 3.55
CA MET A 44 0.38 14.55 3.20
C MET A 44 -0.38 13.65 4.18
N ALA A 45 -0.70 14.12 5.40
CA ALA A 45 -1.52 13.36 6.35
C ALA A 45 -2.92 13.13 5.84
N SER A 46 -3.51 14.21 5.32
CA SER A 46 -4.86 14.19 4.81
C SER A 46 -5.00 13.30 3.58
N LEU A 47 -3.97 13.23 2.72
CA LEU A 47 -4.00 12.40 1.50
C LEU A 47 -4.09 10.91 1.80
N PHE A 48 -3.38 10.44 2.83
CA PHE A 48 -3.35 9.03 3.23
C PHE A 48 -4.24 8.73 4.44
N ARG A 49 -5.08 9.68 4.87
CA ARG A 49 -6.00 9.45 5.98
C ARG A 49 -7.06 8.46 5.50
N PRO A 50 -7.24 7.32 6.18
CA PRO A 50 -8.33 6.41 5.82
C PRO A 50 -9.65 7.18 5.92
N ILE A 51 -10.46 7.11 4.87
CA ILE A 51 -11.80 7.70 4.88
C ILE A 51 -12.55 7.02 6.01
N ASN A 52 -13.00 7.80 7.00
CA ASN A 52 -13.77 7.30 8.13
C ASN A 52 -15.20 6.99 7.68
N VAL A 53 -15.36 5.95 6.87
CA VAL A 53 -16.67 5.43 6.49
C VAL A 53 -17.21 4.57 7.64
N PRO A 54 -18.49 4.76 8.03
CA PRO A 54 -19.13 3.90 9.01
C PRO A 54 -18.92 2.42 8.70
N SER A 55 -18.66 1.61 9.72
CA SER A 55 -18.36 0.18 9.60
C SER A 55 -19.42 -0.61 8.82
N ILE A 56 -20.67 -0.13 8.82
CA ILE A 56 -21.79 -0.68 8.04
C ILE A 56 -21.55 -0.54 6.53
N ILE A 57 -21.09 0.63 6.07
CA ILE A 57 -20.84 0.88 4.63
C ILE A 57 -19.71 -0.02 4.13
N GLN A 58 -18.66 -0.24 4.94
CA GLN A 58 -17.59 -1.17 4.59
C GLN A 58 -18.08 -2.62 4.46
N LYS A 59 -18.99 -3.05 5.34
CA LYS A 59 -19.61 -4.39 5.27
C LYS A 59 -20.47 -4.52 4.00
N VAL A 60 -21.30 -3.53 3.69
CA VAL A 60 -22.12 -3.52 2.47
C VAL A 60 -21.25 -3.56 1.21
N LYS A 61 -20.19 -2.73 1.15
CA LYS A 61 -19.24 -2.74 0.03
C LYS A 61 -18.61 -4.12 -0.18
N ARG A 62 -18.19 -4.80 0.90
CA ARG A 62 -17.65 -6.18 0.83
C ARG A 62 -18.69 -7.18 0.31
N LEU A 63 -19.94 -7.10 0.77
CA LEU A 63 -21.00 -7.98 0.28
C LEU A 63 -21.26 -7.78 -1.21
N LEU A 64 -21.30 -6.53 -1.69
CA LEU A 64 -21.49 -6.22 -3.11
C LEU A 64 -20.33 -6.78 -3.97
N ILE A 65 -19.09 -6.62 -3.52
CA ILE A 65 -17.91 -7.19 -4.20
C ILE A 65 -18.02 -8.72 -4.26
N ASN A 66 -18.38 -9.38 -3.15
CA ASN A 66 -18.52 -10.84 -3.12
C ASN A 66 -19.64 -11.33 -4.05
N ILE A 67 -20.80 -10.65 -4.08
CA ILE A 67 -21.90 -10.97 -5.00
C ILE A 67 -21.45 -10.82 -6.45
N TYR A 68 -20.76 -9.72 -6.78
CA TYR A 68 -20.21 -9.51 -8.12
C TYR A 68 -19.24 -10.63 -8.51
N MET A 69 -18.32 -11.02 -7.62
CA MET A 69 -17.37 -12.11 -7.88
C MET A 69 -18.07 -13.45 -8.13
N ILE A 70 -19.12 -13.78 -7.35
CA ILE A 70 -19.90 -15.00 -7.57
C ILE A 70 -20.61 -14.97 -8.94
N LEU A 71 -21.20 -13.84 -9.32
CA LEU A 71 -21.85 -13.67 -10.62
C LEU A 71 -20.84 -13.76 -11.77
N PHE A 72 -19.65 -13.19 -11.60
CA PHE A 72 -18.56 -13.28 -12.57
C PHE A 72 -18.11 -14.73 -12.78
N LEU A 73 -17.85 -15.47 -11.70
CA LEU A 73 -17.46 -16.88 -11.77
C LEU A 73 -18.58 -17.75 -12.38
N LYS A 74 -19.85 -17.47 -12.05
CA LYS A 74 -20.99 -18.18 -12.64
C LYS A 74 -21.11 -17.92 -14.16
N LYS A 75 -20.79 -16.70 -14.60
CA LYS A 75 -20.77 -16.35 -16.03
C LYS A 75 -19.68 -17.12 -16.78
N GLU A 76 -18.47 -17.20 -16.24
CA GLU A 76 -17.38 -17.96 -16.87
C GLU A 76 -17.70 -19.46 -16.94
N GLY A 77 -18.20 -20.05 -15.85
CA GLY A 77 -18.62 -21.46 -15.85
C GLY A 77 -19.78 -21.76 -16.82
N PHE A 78 -20.69 -20.82 -17.07
CA PHE A 78 -21.76 -20.99 -18.06
C PHE A 78 -21.24 -20.93 -19.51
N ILE A 79 -20.28 -20.05 -19.80
CA ILE A 79 -19.61 -19.95 -21.12
C ILE A 79 -18.80 -21.21 -21.41
N GLU A 80 -18.18 -21.81 -20.39
CA GLU A 80 -17.43 -23.06 -20.52
C GLU A 80 -18.34 -24.25 -20.78
N ASN A 81 -19.50 -24.35 -20.10
CA ASN A 81 -20.48 -25.41 -20.32
C ASN A 81 -21.27 -25.29 -21.63
N SER A 82 -21.36 -24.12 -22.26
CA SER A 82 -22.06 -23.95 -23.55
C SER A 82 -21.18 -24.23 -24.79
N LYS A 83 -19.90 -24.56 -24.58
CA LYS A 83 -18.95 -24.89 -25.66
C LYS A 83 -18.86 -26.40 -25.95
N TYR A 84 -19.59 -27.22 -25.19
CA TYR A 84 -19.68 -28.68 -25.36
C TYR A 84 -21.10 -29.10 -25.73
#